data_AF-A0A819I3K9-F1
#
_entry.id   AF-A0A819I3K9-F1
#
_cell.length_a   1.000
_cell.length_b   1.000
_cell.length_c   1.000
_cell.angle_alpha   90.00
_cell.angle_beta   90.00
_cell.angle_gamma   90.00
#
_symmetry.space_group_name_H-M   'P 1'
#
loop_
_entity.id
_entity.type
_entity.pdbx_description
1 polymer ?
#
loop_
_entity_poly.entity_id
_entity_poly.type
_entity_poly.pdbx_seq_one_letter_code
_entity_poly.pdbx_strand_id
1 'polypeptide(L)'
;MIIYSIIFYHARRSSRRITPSTSNTMTTHIPNAKREMKLAQNMIMIETLYAAAGVPLLILILWQVIQVNSPPPESLYLLSMNSISVFSTLMIIMLFCTNKQVKDIALNYQHAEQQRVHRASTVNRQQQMLQVIRH
;
A
#
# COMPACT_ATOMS: atom_id res chain seq x y z
N MET A 1 -7.03 -13.34 7.56
CA MET A 1 -5.92 -13.82 8.41
C MET A 1 -5.36 -15.15 7.93
N ILE A 2 -6.14 -16.23 7.92
CA ILE A 2 -5.69 -17.59 7.52
C ILE A 2 -4.96 -17.61 6.16
N ILE A 3 -5.50 -16.92 5.16
CA ILE A 3 -4.91 -16.86 3.81
C ILE A 3 -3.52 -16.19 3.82
N TYR A 4 -3.34 -15.09 4.56
CA TYR A 4 -2.04 -14.41 4.64
C TYR A 4 -1.00 -15.25 5.39
N SER A 5 -1.41 -15.95 6.45
CA SER A 5 -0.54 -16.90 7.16
C SER A 5 -0.11 -18.07 6.25
N ILE A 6 -1.02 -18.59 5.42
CA ILE A 6 -0.72 -19.62 4.41
C ILE A 6 0.28 -19.09 3.37
N ILE A 7 0.04 -17.89 2.83
CA ILE A 7 0.94 -17.25 1.86
C ILE A 7 2.34 -17.07 2.47
N PHE A 8 2.42 -16.60 3.71
CA PHE A 8 3.69 -16.44 4.42
C PHE A 8 4.40 -17.78 4.65
N TYR A 9 3.66 -18.82 5.06
CA TYR A 9 4.19 -20.16 5.24
C TYR A 9 4.77 -20.73 3.94
N HIS A 10 4.05 -20.58 2.82
CA HIS A 10 4.53 -21.01 1.51
C HIS A 10 5.73 -20.20 1.03
N ALA A 11 5.74 -18.88 1.25
CA ALA A 11 6.89 -18.03 0.91
C ALA A 11 8.15 -18.47 1.68
N ARG A 12 8.03 -18.69 3.00
CA ARG A 12 9.13 -19.16 3.85
C ARG A 12 9.60 -20.56 3.48
N ARG A 13 8.68 -21.47 3.14
CA ARG A 13 9.01 -22.84 2.70
C ARG A 13 9.70 -22.86 1.34
N SER A 14 9.26 -22.02 0.41
CA SER A 14 9.87 -21.87 -0.93
C SER A 14 11.29 -21.33 -0.82
N SER A 15 11.49 -20.29 -0.02
CA SER A 15 12.81 -19.68 0.19
C SER A 15 13.80 -20.62 0.89
N ARG A 16 13.33 -21.40 1.88
CA ARG A 16 14.15 -22.46 2.52
C ARG A 16 14.64 -23.53 1.53
N ARG A 17 13.83 -23.91 0.53
CA ARG A 17 14.21 -24.89 -0.51
C ARG A 17 15.27 -24.35 -1.47
N ILE A 18 15.44 -23.03 -1.56
CA ILE A 18 16.44 -22.36 -2.41
C ILE A 18 17.67 -21.97 -1.56
N THR A 19 17.80 -22.44 -0.32
CA THR A 19 19.11 -22.41 0.38
C THR A 19 19.99 -23.45 -0.31
N PRO A 20 20.95 -23.03 -1.15
CA PRO A 20 21.65 -23.99 -1.96
C PRO A 20 22.74 -24.62 -1.08
N SER A 21 22.88 -25.93 -1.22
CA SER A 21 24.13 -26.62 -0.96
C SER A 21 25.19 -25.97 -1.86
N THR A 22 25.85 -24.93 -1.38
CA THR A 22 26.95 -24.27 -2.11
C THR A 22 28.10 -24.10 -1.14
N SER A 23 28.73 -25.23 -0.85
CA SER A 23 30.17 -25.25 -0.77
C SER A 23 30.72 -24.70 -2.09
N ASN A 24 31.61 -23.71 -2.00
CA ASN A 24 32.46 -23.20 -3.07
C ASN A 24 31.76 -22.54 -4.28
N THR A 25 31.38 -21.27 -4.14
CA THR A 25 31.73 -20.21 -5.11
C THR A 25 31.33 -18.86 -4.53
N MET A 26 32.34 -18.04 -4.23
CA MET A 26 32.16 -16.61 -4.00
C MET A 26 31.57 -15.98 -5.27
N THR A 27 30.26 -15.72 -5.30
CA THR A 27 29.57 -14.63 -6.01
C THR A 27 28.10 -14.98 -6.18
N THR A 28 27.23 -14.51 -5.27
CA THR A 28 25.84 -14.05 -5.52
C THR A 28 25.13 -13.95 -4.17
N HIS A 29 25.28 -12.78 -3.56
CA HIS A 29 24.69 -12.39 -2.30
C HIS A 29 23.16 -12.59 -2.30
N ILE A 30 22.68 -13.57 -1.52
CA ILE A 30 21.27 -13.96 -1.39
C ILE A 30 20.41 -12.75 -0.95
N PRO A 31 19.49 -12.23 -1.79
CA PRO A 31 18.60 -11.13 -1.42
C PRO A 31 17.28 -11.60 -0.77
N ASN A 32 17.11 -12.91 -0.54
CA ASN A 32 15.83 -13.48 -0.12
C ASN A 32 15.38 -13.03 1.28
N ALA A 33 16.28 -12.95 2.26
CA ALA A 33 15.90 -12.56 3.64
C ALA A 33 15.36 -11.12 3.72
N LYS A 34 15.94 -10.17 2.99
CA LYS A 34 15.44 -8.78 2.94
C LYS A 34 14.05 -8.70 2.30
N ARG A 35 13.82 -9.49 1.24
CA ARG A 35 12.52 -9.57 0.57
C ARG A 35 11.46 -10.20 1.47
N GLU A 36 11.80 -11.27 2.17
CA GLU A 36 10.91 -11.92 3.15
C GLU A 36 10.55 -10.99 4.30
N MET A 37 11.54 -10.27 4.86
CA MET A 37 11.31 -9.33 5.95
C MET A 37 10.39 -8.19 5.50
N LYS A 38 10.57 -7.67 4.28
CA LYS A 38 9.69 -6.65 3.72
C LYS A 38 8.27 -7.20 3.50
N LEU A 39 8.13 -8.44 3.02
CA LEU A 39 6.83 -9.08 2.85
C LEU A 39 6.13 -9.30 4.20
N ALA A 40 6.86 -9.76 5.21
CA ALA A 40 6.36 -9.92 6.58
C ALA A 40 5.90 -8.59 7.17
N GLN A 41 6.70 -7.53 7.02
CA GLN A 41 6.36 -6.20 7.50
C GLN A 41 5.08 -5.67 6.85
N ASN A 42 4.92 -5.87 5.53
CA ASN A 42 3.71 -5.46 4.82
C ASN A 42 2.49 -6.27 5.30
N MET A 43 2.64 -7.58 5.52
CA MET A 43 1.58 -8.42 6.04
C MET A 43 1.14 -7.95 7.44
N ILE A 44 2.08 -7.77 8.36
CA ILE A 44 1.80 -7.30 9.72
C ILE A 44 1.08 -5.94 9.70
N MET A 45 1.52 -5.02 8.82
CA MET A 45 0.91 -3.71 8.73
C MET A 45 -0.53 -3.77 8.20
N ILE A 46 -0.81 -4.60 7.18
CA ILE A 46 -2.18 -4.85 6.70
C ILE A 46 -3.02 -5.48 7.82
N GLU A 47 -2.48 -6.47 8.53
CA GLU A 47 -3.19 -7.12 9.64
C GLU A 47 -3.54 -6.14 10.76
N THR A 48 -2.61 -5.26 11.11
CA THR A 48 -2.80 -4.22 12.14
C THR A 48 -3.88 -3.23 11.72
N LEU A 49 -3.91 -2.81 10.45
CA LEU A 49 -4.94 -1.93 9.89
C LEU A 49 -6.33 -2.58 9.95
N TYR A 50 -6.44 -3.85 9.58
CA TYR A 50 -7.70 -4.59 9.68
C TYR A 50 -8.18 -4.74 11.12
N ALA A 51 -7.28 -5.08 12.04
CA ALA A 51 -7.60 -5.18 13.46
C ALA A 51 -8.05 -3.83 14.02
N ALA A 52 -7.34 -2.75 13.72
CA ALA A 52 -7.67 -1.41 14.20
C ALA A 52 -9.05 -0.92 13.68
N ALA A 53 -9.39 -1.22 12.42
CA ALA A 53 -10.72 -0.95 11.87
C ALA A 53 -11.82 -1.82 12.52
N GLY A 54 -11.51 -3.08 12.81
CA GLY A 54 -12.45 -4.06 13.37
C GLY A 54 -12.72 -3.90 14.87
N VAL A 55 -11.78 -3.34 15.64
CA VAL A 55 -11.93 -3.19 17.10
C VAL A 55 -13.15 -2.35 17.49
N PRO A 56 -13.41 -1.15 16.92
CA PRO A 56 -14.63 -0.39 17.23
C PRO A 56 -15.92 -1.14 16.91
N LEU A 57 -15.93 -1.88 15.79
CA LEU A 57 -17.07 -2.72 15.42
C LEU A 57 -17.28 -3.87 16.42
N LEU A 58 -16.20 -4.52 16.86
CA LEU A 58 -16.27 -5.56 17.90
C LEU A 58 -16.78 -4.99 19.22
N ILE A 59 -16.39 -3.77 19.59
CA ILE A 59 -16.91 -3.09 20.78
C ILE A 59 -18.42 -2.88 20.66
N LEU A 60 -18.94 -2.46 19.49
CA LEU A 60 -20.39 -2.32 19.26
C LEU A 60 -21.12 -3.66 19.40
N ILE A 61 -20.56 -4.75 18.86
CA ILE A 61 -21.16 -6.08 18.95
C ILE A 61 -21.17 -6.55 20.42
N LEU A 62 -20.05 -6.40 21.12
CA LEU A 62 -19.93 -6.75 22.54
C LEU A 62 -20.86 -5.91 23.41
N TRP A 63 -21.09 -4.65 23.05
CA TRP A 63 -22.06 -3.80 23.74
C TRP A 63 -23.46 -4.41 23.73
N GLN A 64 -23.92 -4.94 22.59
CA GLN A 64 -25.23 -5.59 22.50
C GLN A 64 -25.32 -6.88 23.34
N VAL A 65 -24.19 -7.56 23.56
CA VAL A 65 -24.13 -8.75 24.41
C VAL A 65 -24.19 -8.39 25.89
N ILE A 66 -23.54 -7.30 26.30
CA ILE A 66 -23.47 -6.88 27.71
C ILE A 66 -24.72 -6.09 28.13
N GLN A 67 -25.17 -5.17 27.28
CA GLN A 67 -26.25 -4.22 27.52
C GLN A 67 -27.42 -4.49 26.57
N VAL A 68 -28.04 -5.67 26.72
CA VAL A 68 -29.09 -6.17 25.80
C VAL A 68 -30.26 -5.21 25.61
N ASN A 69 -30.62 -4.46 26.67
CA ASN A 69 -31.79 -3.58 26.67
C ASN A 69 -31.45 -2.09 26.41
N SER A 70 -30.17 -1.74 26.26
CA SER A 70 -29.75 -0.37 26.01
C SER A 70 -29.09 -0.26 24.65
N PRO A 71 -29.57 0.62 23.75
CA PRO A 71 -28.86 0.87 22.51
C PRO A 71 -27.45 1.42 22.81
N PRO A 72 -26.47 1.11 21.94
CA PRO A 72 -25.16 1.72 22.04
C PRO A 72 -25.25 3.24 21.87
N PRO A 73 -24.46 4.02 22.64
CA PRO A 73 -24.30 5.44 22.42
C PRO A 73 -24.03 5.79 20.96
N GLU A 74 -24.69 6.83 20.45
CA GLU A 74 -24.52 7.30 19.07
C GLU A 74 -23.05 7.61 18.73
N SER A 75 -22.31 8.14 19.71
CA SER A 75 -20.88 8.40 19.60
C SER A 75 -20.05 7.16 19.26
N LEU A 76 -20.41 5.98 19.80
CA LEU A 76 -19.72 4.72 19.49
C LEU A 76 -20.03 4.23 18.07
N TYR A 77 -21.25 4.47 17.60
CA TYR A 77 -21.65 4.16 16.23
C TYR A 77 -20.88 5.03 15.23
N LEU A 78 -20.86 6.34 15.45
CA LEU A 78 -20.10 7.29 14.63
C LEU A 78 -18.60 6.99 14.66
N LEU A 79 -18.05 6.68 15.83
CA LEU A 79 -16.64 6.28 15.96
C LEU A 79 -16.32 5.07 15.10
N SER A 80 -17.19 4.05 15.11
CA SER A 80 -16.97 2.82 14.34
C SER A 80 -17.06 3.07 12.84
N MET A 81 -18.05 3.82 12.37
CA MET A 81 -18.19 4.17 10.95
C MET A 81 -17.01 5.01 10.46
N ASN A 82 -16.60 6.03 11.24
CA ASN A 82 -15.45 6.86 10.90
C ASN A 82 -14.15 6.07 10.91
N SER A 83 -13.96 5.19 11.89
CA SER A 83 -12.81 4.29 11.96
C SER A 83 -12.69 3.45 10.69
N ILE A 84 -13.78 2.79 10.26
CA ILE A 84 -13.80 1.99 9.04
C ILE A 84 -13.43 2.85 7.82
N SER A 85 -14.00 4.04 7.69
CA SER A 85 -13.70 4.95 6.57
C SER A 85 -12.22 5.36 6.54
N VAL A 86 -11.67 5.79 7.67
CA VAL A 86 -10.27 6.21 7.78
C VAL A 86 -9.32 5.04 7.50
N PHE A 87 -9.55 3.89 8.12
CA PHE A 87 -8.67 2.72 7.95
C PHE A 87 -8.76 2.11 6.55
N SER A 88 -9.94 2.13 5.91
CA SER A 88 -10.08 1.70 4.51
C SER A 88 -9.27 2.60 3.57
N THR A 89 -9.32 3.91 3.78
CA THR A 89 -8.52 4.88 3.02
C THR A 89 -7.02 4.66 3.23
N LEU A 90 -6.59 4.50 4.49
CA LEU A 90 -5.20 4.20 4.83
C LEU A 90 -4.73 2.89 4.20
N MET A 91 -5.57 1.87 4.15
CA MET A 91 -5.25 0.59 3.52
C MET A 91 -5.00 0.75 2.01
N ILE A 92 -5.83 1.52 1.31
CA ILE A 92 -5.64 1.79 -0.13
C ILE A 92 -4.32 2.52 -0.36
N ILE A 93 -4.05 3.58 0.42
CA ILE A 93 -2.79 4.34 0.34
C ILE A 93 -1.60 3.42 0.60
N MET A 94 -1.68 2.58 1.63
CA MET A 94 -0.60 1.65 1.98
C MET A 94 -0.35 0.65 0.85
N LEU A 95 -1.41 0.03 0.31
CA LEU A 95 -1.30 -0.92 -0.81
C LEU A 95 -0.66 -0.26 -2.04
N PHE A 96 -1.06 0.97 -2.34
CA PHE A 96 -0.48 1.77 -3.42
C PHE A 96 1.01 2.05 -3.19
N CYS A 97 1.39 2.55 -2.00
CA CYS A 97 2.79 2.87 -1.67
C CYS A 97 3.70 1.63 -1.61
N THR A 98 3.14 0.49 -1.22
CA THR A 98 3.88 -0.76 -1.04
C THR A 98 4.08 -1.49 -2.37
N ASN A 99 3.16 -1.33 -3.32
CA ASN A 99 3.26 -1.94 -4.63
C ASN A 99 4.19 -1.14 -5.54
N LYS A 100 5.45 -1.58 -5.61
CA LYS A 100 6.49 -0.93 -6.41
C LYS A 100 6.09 -0.75 -7.88
N GLN A 101 5.45 -1.75 -8.49
CA GLN A 101 5.05 -1.67 -9.90
C GLN A 101 4.02 -0.56 -10.12
N VAL A 102 3.00 -0.49 -9.26
CA VAL A 102 1.95 0.53 -9.35
C VAL A 102 2.53 1.93 -9.12
N LYS A 103 3.41 2.07 -8.13
CA LYS A 103 4.12 3.33 -7.87
C LYS A 103 4.98 3.76 -9.07
N ASP A 104 5.76 2.85 -9.63
CA ASP A 104 6.66 3.15 -10.76
C ASP A 104 5.83 3.54 -12.01
N ILE A 105 4.71 2.87 -12.26
CA ILE A 105 3.76 3.25 -13.32
C ILE A 105 3.21 4.66 -13.08
N ALA A 106 2.73 4.95 -11.87
CA ALA A 106 2.18 6.27 -11.54
C ALA A 106 3.21 7.40 -11.70
N LEU A 107 4.45 7.18 -11.25
CA LEU A 107 5.54 8.14 -11.41
C LEU A 107 5.88 8.37 -12.89
N ASN A 108 5.90 7.30 -13.69
CA ASN A 108 6.14 7.41 -15.14
C ASN A 108 5.05 8.22 -15.83
N TYR A 109 3.77 8.02 -15.48
CA TYR A 109 2.68 8.85 -15.99
C TYR A 109 2.84 10.31 -15.60
N GLN A 110 3.19 10.60 -14.35
CA GLN A 110 3.40 11.96 -13.88
C GLN A 110 4.56 12.66 -14.62
N HIS A 111 5.68 11.96 -14.82
CA HIS A 111 6.81 12.49 -15.58
C HIS A 111 6.48 12.70 -17.06
N ALA A 112 5.75 11.78 -17.69
CA ALA A 112 5.30 11.92 -19.07
C ALA A 112 4.39 13.15 -19.25
N GLU A 113 3.49 13.40 -18.29
CA GLU A 113 2.62 14.57 -18.32
C GLU A 113 3.39 15.88 -18.13
N GLN A 114 4.33 15.92 -17.19
CA GLN A 114 5.22 17.08 -17.01
C GLN A 114 6.04 17.38 -18.28
N GLN A 115 6.53 16.36 -18.97
CA GLN A 115 7.25 16.53 -20.23
C GLN A 115 6.35 17.08 -21.34
N ARG A 116 5.09 16.67 -21.42
CA ARG A 116 4.11 17.20 -22.38
C ARG A 116 3.85 18.68 -22.16
N VAL A 117 3.59 19.08 -20.91
CA VAL A 117 3.36 20.47 -20.54
C VAL A 117 4.59 21.33 -20.86
N HIS A 118 5.79 20.83 -20.55
CA HIS A 118 7.02 21.56 -20.86
C HIS A 118 7.22 21.76 -22.36
N ARG A 119 7.02 20.73 -23.18
CA ARG A 119 7.10 20.81 -24.65
C ARG A 119 6.07 21.78 -25.23
N ALA A 120 4.82 21.73 -24.76
CA ALA A 120 3.78 22.67 -25.20
C ALA A 120 4.17 24.13 -24.89
N SER A 121 4.74 24.38 -23.72
CA SER A 121 5.21 25.73 -23.34
C SER A 121 6.39 26.22 -24.19
N THR A 122 7.29 25.34 -24.62
CA THR A 122 8.42 25.69 -25.48
C THR A 122 7.97 26.00 -26.90
N VAL A 123 7.04 25.19 -27.44
CA VAL A 123 6.45 25.42 -28.77
C VAL A 123 5.71 26.76 -28.82
N ASN A 124 4.91 27.08 -27.79
CA ASN A 124 4.20 28.36 -27.71
C ASN A 124 5.18 29.56 -27.67
N ARG A 125 6.28 29.45 -26.91
CA ARG A 125 7.31 30.50 -26.88
C ARG A 125 8.02 30.68 -28.22
N GLN A 126 8.32 29.60 -28.93
CA GLN A 126 8.91 29.67 -30.27
C GLN A 126 7.96 30.33 -31.28
N GLN A 127 6.67 30.00 -31.24
CA GLN A 127 5.66 30.64 -32.09
C GLN A 127 5.53 32.14 -31.80
N GLN A 128 5.54 32.54 -30.52
CA GLN A 128 5.54 33.95 -30.14
C GLN A 128 6.78 34.69 -30.64
N MET A 129 7.98 34.12 -30.47
CA MET A 129 9.21 34.73 -31.01
C MET A 129 9.18 34.87 -32.54
N LEU A 130 8.68 33.86 -33.25
CA LEU A 130 8.53 33.90 -34.70
C LEU A 130 7.50 34.94 -35.18
N GLN A 131 6.46 35.21 -34.38
CA GLN A 131 5.50 36.27 -34.67
C GLN A 131 6.08 37.67 -34.42
N VAL A 132 6.89 37.85 -33.37
CA VAL A 132 7.59 39.12 -33.10
C VAL A 132 8.59 39.47 -34.20
N ILE A 133 9.29 38.49 -34.78
CA ILE A 133 10.26 38.72 -35.86
C ILE A 133 9.59 39.06 -37.21
N ARG A 134 8.31 38.70 -37.40
CA ARG A 134 7.55 39.00 -38.64
C ARG A 134 6.92 40.39 -38.68
N HIS A 135 6.97 41.14 -37.58
CA HIS A 135 6.51 42.52 -37.49
C HIS A 135 7.70 43.48 -37.47
#